data_AF-A0A947K4A8-F1
#
_entry.id   AF-A0A947K4A8-F1
#
_cell.length_a   1.000
_cell.length_b   1.000
_cell.length_c   1.000
_cell.angle_alpha   90.00
_cell.angle_beta   90.00
_cell.angle_gamma   90.00
#
_symmetry.space_group_name_H-M   'P 1'
#
loop_
_entity.id
_entity.type
_entity.pdbx_description
1 polymer ?
#
loop_
_entity_poly.entity_id
_entity_poly.type
_entity_poly.pdbx_seq_one_letter_code
_entity_poly.pdbx_strand_id
1 'polypeptide(L)' 'MSKRNVSVNVEYLTRVEGHGNIVVDVKNGELKTCELQIVEAPRFFEGMLRGRSIFEAQHITC' A
#
# COMPACT_ATOMS: atom_id res chain seq x y z
N MET A 1 9.81 -28.33 13.10
CA MET A 1 8.87 -27.18 13.19
C MET A 1 7.55 -27.59 12.54
N SER A 2 6.41 -27.27 13.15
CA SER A 2 5.07 -27.59 12.61
C SER A 2 4.89 -26.87 11.28
N LYS A 3 4.77 -27.63 10.19
CA LYS A 3 4.43 -27.11 8.86
C LYS A 3 2.97 -26.66 8.89
N ARG A 4 2.73 -25.36 8.86
CA ARG A 4 1.38 -24.77 8.89
C ARG A 4 1.08 -24.09 7.58
N ASN A 5 -0.18 -24.16 7.18
CA ASN A 5 -0.72 -23.35 6.10
C ASN A 5 -1.48 -22.18 6.73
N VAL A 6 -1.23 -20.97 6.23
CA VAL A 6 -1.89 -19.74 6.67
C VAL A 6 -2.30 -18.99 5.43
N SER A 7 -3.55 -18.51 5.38
CA SER A 7 -4.02 -17.61 4.34
C SER A 7 -4.70 -16.44 5.04
N VAL A 8 -4.21 -15.24 4.78
CA VAL A 8 -4.74 -13.98 5.30
C VAL A 8 -5.05 -13.12 4.08
N ASN A 9 -6.29 -12.70 3.96
CA ASN A 9 -6.72 -11.71 3.01
C ASN A 9 -7.58 -10.69 3.76
N VAL A 10 -7.03 -9.49 3.94
CA VAL A 10 -7.72 -8.38 4.61
C VAL A 10 -7.90 -7.27 3.60
N GLU A 11 -9.13 -7.10 3.17
CA GLU A 11 -9.55 -5.96 2.35
C GLU A 11 -9.88 -4.77 3.26
N TYR A 12 -9.51 -3.57 2.81
CA TYR A 12 -9.74 -2.31 3.54
C TYR A 12 -9.21 -2.36 4.98
N LEU A 13 -7.90 -2.54 5.11
CA LEU A 13 -7.23 -2.61 6.41
C LEU A 13 -7.55 -1.37 7.25
N THR A 14 -7.97 -1.60 8.50
CA THR A 14 -8.32 -0.52 9.44
C THR A 14 -7.15 -0.11 10.32
N ARG A 15 -7.27 1.08 10.95
CA ARG A 15 -6.24 1.68 11.83
C ARG A 15 -4.91 1.98 11.13
N VAL A 16 -4.98 2.31 9.84
CA VAL A 16 -3.91 2.88 9.04
C VAL A 16 -4.40 4.16 8.38
N GLU A 17 -3.48 5.02 7.95
CA GLU A 17 -3.80 6.12 7.04
C GLU A 17 -3.81 5.59 5.59
N GLY A 18 -4.69 6.15 4.77
CA GLY A 18 -4.93 5.71 3.41
C GLY A 18 -5.69 4.38 3.28
N HIS A 19 -5.68 3.82 2.07
CA HIS A 19 -6.43 2.62 1.71
C HIS A 19 -5.51 1.54 1.15
N GLY A 20 -5.55 0.37 1.76
CA GLY A 20 -4.81 -0.79 1.28
C GLY A 20 -5.37 -2.11 1.77
N ASN A 21 -4.96 -3.17 1.08
CA ASN A 21 -5.23 -4.56 1.44
C ASN A 21 -3.94 -5.27 1.81
N ILE A 22 -4.06 -6.34 2.60
CA ILE A 22 -2.95 -7.24 2.93
C ILE A 22 -3.29 -8.65 2.48
N VAL A 23 -2.38 -9.25 1.70
CA VAL A 23 -2.45 -10.67 1.30
C VAL A 23 -1.21 -11.39 1.80
N VAL A 24 -1.41 -12.43 2.62
CA VAL A 24 -0.33 -13.29 3.11
C VAL A 24 -0.72 -14.75 2.94
N ASP A 25 0.11 -15.50 2.23
CA ASP A 25 -0.06 -16.94 2.08
C ASP A 25 1.22 -17.67 2.50
N VAL A 26 1.06 -18.62 3.42
CA VAL A 26 2.08 -19.56 3.89
C VAL A 26 1.63 -20.96 3.54
N LYS A 27 2.50 -21.73 2.88
CA LYS A 27 2.25 -23.15 2.55
C LYS A 27 3.38 -24.00 3.09
N ASN A 28 3.05 -25.04 3.85
CA ASN A 28 4.01 -25.96 4.47
C ASN A 28 5.06 -25.26 5.34
N GLY A 29 4.70 -24.16 5.98
CA GLY A 29 5.61 -23.32 6.77
C GLY A 29 6.51 -22.39 5.94
N GLU A 30 6.32 -22.31 4.63
CA GLU A 30 7.06 -21.43 3.73
C GLU A 30 6.17 -20.29 3.24
N LEU A 31 6.65 -19.05 3.36
CA LEU A 31 5.97 -17.85 2.86
C LEU A 31 5.97 -17.87 1.33
N LYS A 32 4.78 -17.81 0.72
CA LYS A 32 4.60 -17.81 -0.73
C LYS A 32 4.19 -16.44 -1.27
N THR A 33 3.35 -15.74 -0.53
CA THR A 33 2.85 -14.40 -0.90
C THR A 33 2.88 -13.50 0.32
N CYS A 34 3.32 -12.26 0.13
CA CYS A 34 3.25 -11.19 1.12
C CYS A 34 3.15 -9.87 0.35
N GLU A 35 1.94 -9.35 0.23
CA GLU A 35 1.64 -8.17 -0.58
C GLU A 35 0.93 -7.12 0.26
N LEU A 36 1.39 -5.87 0.11
CA LEU A 36 0.62 -4.67 0.44
C LEU A 36 0.07 -4.11 -0.87
N GLN A 37 -1.24 -4.15 -1.02
CA GLN A 37 -1.92 -3.66 -2.21
C GLN A 37 -2.49 -2.27 -1.92
N ILE A 38 -2.01 -1.25 -2.62
CA ILE A 38 -2.54 0.10 -2.51
C ILE A 38 -3.70 0.24 -3.48
N VAL A 39 -4.90 0.46 -2.95
CA VAL A 39 -6.15 0.50 -3.73
C VAL A 39 -6.68 1.92 -3.95
N GLU A 40 -5.86 2.93 -3.66
CA GLU A 40 -6.20 4.33 -3.88
C GLU A 40 -6.04 4.76 -5.34
N ALA A 41 -6.88 5.69 -5.76
CA ALA A 41 -6.66 6.39 -7.01
C ALA A 41 -5.37 7.23 -6.92
N PRO A 42 -4.48 7.17 -7.93
CA PRO A 42 -3.30 8.02 -7.95
C PRO A 42 -3.70 9.49 -7.96
N ARG A 43 -3.18 10.26 -7.01
CA ARG A 43 -3.49 11.69 -6.85
C ARG A 43 -2.65 12.61 -7.74
N PHE A 44 -1.60 12.08 -8.38
CA PHE A 44 -0.75 12.76 -9.37
C PHE A 44 -0.16 14.11 -8.93
N PHE A 45 0.16 14.31 -7.64
CA PHE A 45 0.77 15.55 -7.15
C PHE A 45 2.05 15.93 -7.90
N GLU A 46 2.89 14.95 -8.25
CA GLU A 46 4.11 15.19 -9.04
C GLU A 46 3.80 15.78 -10.43
N GLY A 47 2.69 15.34 -11.04
CA GLY A 47 2.19 15.89 -12.29
C GLY A 47 1.73 17.34 -12.14
N MET A 48 1.03 17.65 -11.05
CA MET A 48 0.57 19.01 -10.75
C MET A 48 1.71 20.03 -10.57
N LEU A 49 2.90 19.57 -10.15
CA LEU A 49 4.08 20.40 -9.93
C LEU A 49 4.87 20.73 -11.20
N ARG A 50 4.62 20.04 -12.32
CA ARG A 50 5.39 20.25 -13.56
C ARG A 50 5.22 21.68 -14.07
N GLY A 51 6.33 22.38 -14.25
CA GLY A 51 6.37 23.75 -14.79
C GLY A 51 5.99 24.85 -13.79
N ARG A 52 5.76 24.51 -12.51
CA ARG A 52 5.47 25.47 -11.44
C ARG A 52 6.71 25.94 -10.71
N SER A 53 6.58 27.04 -9.97
CA SER A 53 7.63 27.54 -9.09
C SER A 53 7.87 26.59 -7.92
N ILE A 54 9.12 26.47 -7.47
CA ILE A 54 9.45 25.69 -6.27
C ILE A 54 8.76 26.24 -5.01
N PHE A 55 8.47 27.54 -4.99
CA PHE A 55 7.74 28.19 -3.90
C PHE A 55 6.23 27.90 -3.92
N GLU A 56 5.71 27.13 -4.88
CA GLU A 56 4.34 26.62 -4.85
C GLU A 56 4.27 25.19 -4.29
N ALA A 57 5.40 24.47 -4.25
CA ALA A 57 5.41 23.05 -3.93
C ALA A 57 4.79 22.75 -2.57
N GLN A 58 5.16 23.50 -1.54
CA GLN A 58 4.65 23.29 -0.18
C GLN A 58 3.15 23.54 -0.03
N HIS A 59 2.53 24.34 -0.92
CA HIS A 59 1.08 24.56 -0.88
C HIS A 59 0.30 23.47 -1.63
N ILE A 60 0.97 22.77 -2.56
CA ILE A 60 0.37 21.72 -3.37
C ILE A 60 0.53 20.36 -2.69
N THR A 61 1.64 20.11 -2.00
CA THR A 61 1.97 18.79 -1.43
C THR A 61 1.71 18.64 0.07
N CYS A 62 1.52 19.73 0.82
CA CYS A 62 1.48 19.73 2.29
C CYS A 62 0.27 20.46 2.84
#